data_AF-A0A930LF51-F1
#
_entry.id   AF-A0A930LF51-F1
#
_cell.length_a   1.000
_cell.length_b   1.000
_cell.length_c   1.000
_cell.angle_alpha   90.00
_cell.angle_beta   90.00
_cell.angle_gamma   90.00
#
_symmetry.space_group_name_H-M   'P 1'
#
loop_
_entity.id
_entity.type
_entity.pdbx_description
1 polymer ?
#
loop_
_entity_poly.entity_id
_entity_poly.type
_entity_poly.pdbx_seq_one_letter_code
_entity_poly.pdbx_strand_id
1 'polypeptide(L)'
;MAVASENDVLVSLRRELRGDEGKYLQSLLNRSEALLRARIPHFDQRLGEPTFYDVVVMIEAESVARVLRADNAGVYSSETEEGYSYQLNFKVASGLLDILPEEWEKLGVGGIRAVTLEYDAYAARRYHGMRPDLNFQYGNPNSQYWP
;
A
#
# COMPACT_ATOMS: atom_id res chain seq x y z
N MET A 1 -6.95 -15.46 0.98
CA MET A 1 -5.82 -16.35 1.31
C MET A 1 -4.68 -15.80 0.53
N ALA A 2 -3.57 -15.49 1.20
CA ALA A 2 -2.41 -14.81 0.60
C ALA A 2 -2.00 -15.43 -0.74
N VAL A 3 -1.59 -14.57 -1.66
CA VAL A 3 -1.16 -14.98 -3.00
C VAL A 3 0.29 -15.47 -2.96
N ALA A 4 1.14 -14.83 -2.16
CA ALA A 4 2.52 -15.25 -1.98
C ALA A 4 2.65 -16.57 -1.22
N SER A 5 3.65 -17.35 -1.61
CA SER A 5 3.99 -18.64 -1.01
C SER A 5 5.18 -18.52 -0.05
N GLU A 6 5.43 -19.59 0.72
CA GLU A 6 6.63 -19.70 1.55
C GLU A 6 7.92 -19.56 0.74
N ASN A 7 7.96 -20.10 -0.47
CA ASN A 7 9.13 -20.00 -1.33
C ASN A 7 9.44 -18.54 -1.71
N ASP A 8 8.41 -17.74 -1.96
CA ASP A 8 8.59 -16.32 -2.29
C ASP A 8 9.17 -15.55 -1.10
N VAL A 9 8.72 -15.88 0.12
CA VAL A 9 9.29 -15.32 1.35
C VAL A 9 10.75 -15.71 1.50
N LEU A 10 11.11 -16.98 1.26
CA LEU A 10 12.50 -17.43 1.33
C LEU A 10 13.41 -16.71 0.31
N VAL A 11 12.91 -16.49 -0.90
CA VAL A 11 13.62 -15.73 -1.94
C VAL A 11 13.86 -14.29 -1.49
N SER A 12 12.85 -13.61 -0.94
CA SER A 12 13.00 -12.25 -0.38
C SER A 12 13.90 -12.21 0.85
N LEU A 13 13.80 -13.23 1.71
CA LEU A 13 14.53 -13.33 2.97
C LEU A 13 16.03 -13.63 2.76
N ARG A 14 16.39 -14.29 1.64
CA ARG A 14 17.77 -14.69 1.27
C ARG A 14 18.47 -15.55 2.32
N ARG A 15 17.70 -16.22 3.17
CA ARG A 15 18.14 -17.22 4.15
C ARG A 15 17.02 -18.22 4.39
N GLU A 16 17.37 -19.36 4.97
CA GLU A 16 16.39 -20.32 5.47
C GLU A 16 15.65 -19.79 6.71
N LEU A 17 14.46 -20.35 6.96
CA LEU A 17 13.70 -20.13 8.19
C LEU A 17 14.46 -20.70 9.39
N ARG A 18 14.35 -20.03 10.54
CA ARG A 18 15.00 -20.39 11.79
C ARG A 18 13.95 -20.79 12.83
N GLY A 19 14.30 -21.77 13.67
CA GLY A 19 13.48 -22.18 14.80
C GLY A 19 12.06 -22.54 14.38
N ASP A 20 11.08 -21.79 14.87
CA ASP A 20 9.67 -21.99 14.58
C ASP A 20 8.99 -20.85 13.83
N GLU A 21 9.77 -20.02 13.11
CA GLU A 21 9.28 -18.98 12.20
C GLU A 21 8.20 -19.50 11.24
N GLY A 22 8.36 -20.73 10.74
CA GLY A 22 7.41 -21.38 9.82
C GLY A 22 5.99 -21.52 10.36
N LYS A 23 5.80 -21.60 11.69
CA LYS A 23 4.46 -21.67 12.30
C LYS A 23 3.65 -20.39 12.08
N TYR A 24 4.34 -19.25 11.97
CA TYR A 24 3.71 -17.94 11.89
C TYR A 24 3.62 -17.41 10.46
N LEU A 25 4.40 -17.99 9.54
CA LEU A 25 4.54 -17.54 8.17
C LEU A 25 3.21 -17.33 7.44
N GLN A 26 2.35 -18.35 7.42
CA GLN A 26 1.04 -18.26 6.77
C GLN A 26 0.14 -17.20 7.40
N SER A 27 0.23 -17.02 8.72
CA SER A 27 -0.55 -16.00 9.44
C SER A 27 -0.08 -14.59 9.10
N LEU A 28 1.23 -14.39 8.91
CA LEU A 28 1.81 -13.11 8.51
C LEU A 28 1.44 -12.78 7.05
N LEU A 29 1.55 -13.75 6.14
CA LEU A 29 1.13 -13.61 4.74
C LEU A 29 -0.36 -13.26 4.63
N ASN A 30 -1.23 -13.93 5.38
CA ASN A 30 -2.67 -13.63 5.35
C ASN A 30 -2.98 -12.22 5.89
N ARG A 31 -2.18 -11.71 6.83
CA ARG A 31 -2.34 -10.35 7.35
C ARG A 31 -1.87 -9.29 6.36
N SER A 32 -0.74 -9.50 5.67
CA SER A 32 -0.30 -8.59 4.61
C SER A 32 -1.33 -8.51 3.48
N GLU A 33 -1.89 -9.66 3.06
CA GLU A 33 -3.01 -9.66 2.09
C GLU A 33 -4.22 -8.88 2.62
N ALA A 34 -4.57 -9.05 3.89
CA ALA A 34 -5.71 -8.33 4.48
C ALA A 34 -5.52 -6.80 4.43
N LEU A 35 -4.29 -6.31 4.62
CA LEU A 35 -3.96 -4.88 4.47
C LEU A 35 -4.14 -4.42 3.02
N LEU A 36 -3.68 -5.21 2.05
CA LEU A 36 -3.87 -4.93 0.62
C LEU A 36 -5.34 -4.90 0.23
N ARG A 37 -6.11 -5.92 0.63
CA ARG A 37 -7.57 -6.01 0.38
C ARG A 37 -8.35 -4.86 1.00
N ALA A 38 -7.96 -4.42 2.21
CA ALA A 38 -8.66 -3.33 2.90
C ALA A 38 -8.50 -1.98 2.18
N ARG A 39 -7.40 -1.77 1.46
CA ARG A 39 -7.09 -0.50 0.80
C ARG A 39 -7.36 -0.50 -0.70
N ILE A 40 -7.24 -1.64 -1.38
CA ILE A 40 -7.35 -1.76 -2.83
C ILE A 40 -8.77 -2.20 -3.21
N PRO A 41 -9.56 -1.34 -3.86
CA PRO A 41 -10.88 -1.73 -4.35
C PRO A 41 -10.75 -2.78 -5.48
N HIS A 42 -11.71 -3.70 -5.55
CA HIS A 42 -11.76 -4.77 -6.56
C HIS A 42 -10.48 -5.61 -6.64
N PHE A 43 -9.80 -5.82 -5.51
CA PHE A 43 -8.53 -6.54 -5.43
C PHE A 43 -8.54 -7.88 -6.18
N ASP A 44 -9.55 -8.72 -5.93
CA ASP A 44 -9.66 -10.05 -6.57
C ASP A 44 -9.77 -9.98 -8.10
N GLN A 45 -10.37 -8.91 -8.64
CA GLN A 45 -10.47 -8.72 -10.09
C GLN A 45 -9.12 -8.29 -10.67
N ARG A 46 -8.39 -7.42 -9.96
CA ARG A 46 -7.06 -6.93 -10.37
C ARG A 46 -6.01 -8.03 -10.36
N LEU A 47 -6.15 -9.05 -9.50
CA LEU A 47 -5.27 -10.23 -9.51
C LEU A 47 -5.29 -11.01 -10.83
N GLY A 48 -6.27 -10.80 -11.70
CA GLY A 48 -6.26 -11.37 -13.06
C GLY A 48 -5.22 -10.74 -14.00
N GLU A 49 -4.67 -9.58 -13.65
CA GLU A 49 -3.57 -8.94 -14.39
C GLU A 49 -2.22 -9.52 -13.92
N PRO A 50 -1.43 -10.16 -14.80
CA PRO A 50 -0.18 -10.82 -14.40
C PRO A 50 0.81 -9.87 -13.72
N THR A 51 0.93 -8.64 -14.21
CA THR A 51 1.84 -7.65 -13.63
C THR A 51 1.41 -7.23 -12.23
N PHE A 52 0.10 -7.08 -11.98
CA PHE A 52 -0.40 -6.76 -10.65
C PHE A 52 -0.19 -7.93 -9.69
N TYR A 53 -0.46 -9.15 -10.16
CA TYR A 53 -0.21 -10.38 -9.41
C TYR A 53 1.24 -10.48 -8.94
N ASP A 54 2.21 -10.31 -9.84
CA ASP A 54 3.64 -10.39 -9.52
C ASP A 54 4.07 -9.34 -8.48
N VAL A 55 3.53 -8.12 -8.59
CA VAL A 55 3.80 -7.04 -7.63
C VAL A 55 3.20 -7.35 -6.26
N VAL A 56 1.99 -7.91 -6.19
CA VAL A 56 1.38 -8.34 -4.93
C VAL A 56 2.22 -9.42 -4.27
N VAL A 57 2.64 -10.45 -5.01
CA VAL A 57 3.49 -11.53 -4.47
C VAL A 57 4.79 -10.98 -3.89
N MET A 58 5.46 -10.09 -4.63
CA MET A 58 6.69 -9.45 -4.17
C MET A 58 6.49 -8.64 -2.88
N ILE A 59 5.40 -7.88 -2.77
CA ILE A 59 5.12 -7.03 -1.60
C ILE A 59 4.73 -7.87 -0.38
N GLU A 60 3.90 -8.89 -0.56
CA GLU A 60 3.54 -9.82 0.52
C GLU A 60 4.79 -10.55 1.04
N ALA A 61 5.65 -11.03 0.15
CA ALA A 61 6.89 -11.70 0.52
C ALA A 61 7.89 -10.76 1.22
N GLU A 62 8.11 -9.56 0.68
CA GLU A 62 9.06 -8.60 1.24
C GLU A 62 8.61 -8.07 2.61
N SER A 63 7.31 -7.81 2.79
CA SER A 63 6.74 -7.35 4.06
C SER A 63 6.93 -8.40 5.17
N VAL A 64 6.67 -9.68 4.88
CA VAL A 64 6.92 -10.77 5.82
C VAL A 64 8.42 -10.97 6.07
N ALA A 65 9.24 -10.91 5.01
CA ALA A 65 10.70 -11.00 5.14
C ALA A 65 11.29 -9.85 5.98
N ARG A 66 10.68 -8.66 5.99
CA ARG A 66 11.08 -7.57 6.90
C ARG A 66 10.82 -7.93 8.36
N VAL A 67 9.65 -8.49 8.67
CA VAL A 67 9.30 -8.94 10.02
C VAL A 67 10.28 -10.01 10.50
N LEU A 68 10.59 -11.01 9.67
CA LEU A 68 11.54 -12.07 10.00
C LEU A 68 13.01 -11.61 10.05
N ARG A 69 13.36 -10.50 9.38
CA ARG A 69 14.70 -9.88 9.51
C ARG A 69 14.85 -9.06 10.79
N ALA A 70 13.74 -8.61 11.38
CA ALA A 70 13.73 -7.78 12.57
C ALA A 70 13.99 -8.56 13.88
N ASP A 71 14.89 -9.56 13.83
CA ASP A 71 15.27 -10.48 14.91
C ASP A 71 15.66 -9.76 16.22
N ASN A 72 16.08 -8.48 16.18
CA ASN A 72 16.55 -7.70 17.33
C ASN A 72 15.58 -6.62 17.84
N ALA A 73 14.35 -6.54 17.35
CA ALA A 73 13.40 -5.49 17.74
C ALA A 73 12.46 -5.86 18.93
N GLY A 74 12.77 -6.92 19.69
CA GLY A 74 11.93 -7.39 20.80
C GLY A 74 10.70 -8.20 20.36
N VAL A 75 10.74 -8.77 19.15
CA VAL A 75 9.67 -9.58 18.56
C VAL A 75 9.55 -10.95 19.25
N TYR A 76 10.63 -11.43 19.88
CA TYR A 76 10.65 -12.67 20.66
C TYR A 76 10.64 -12.36 22.16
N SER A 77 9.58 -12.73 22.87
CA SER A 77 9.61 -12.77 24.34
C SER A 77 10.12 -14.13 24.78
N SER A 78 11.29 -14.15 25.43
CA SER A 78 11.77 -15.33 26.14
C SER A 78 11.59 -15.09 27.64
N GLU A 79 10.71 -15.84 28.28
CA GLU A 79 10.78 -16.03 29.73
C GLU A 79 11.53 -17.34 29.98
N THR A 80 12.62 -17.21 30.74
CA THR A 80 13.64 -18.24 30.94
C THR A 80 13.29 -19.06 32.17
N GLU A 81 12.92 -20.33 31.97
CA GLU A 81 13.22 -21.45 32.88
C GLU A 81 12.78 -22.76 32.18
N GLU A 82 13.75 -23.53 31.70
CA GLU A 82 13.59 -24.95 31.27
C GLU A 82 12.69 -25.29 30.06
N GLY A 83 12.81 -24.55 28.95
CA GLY A 83 12.33 -25.03 27.65
C GLY A 83 12.30 -23.94 26.61
N TYR A 84 13.08 -24.08 25.53
CA TYR A 84 13.12 -23.09 24.45
C TYR A 84 11.78 -23.04 23.70
N SER A 85 10.84 -22.21 24.16
CA SER A 85 9.62 -21.86 23.45
C SER A 85 9.75 -20.41 22.98
N TYR A 86 10.08 -20.22 21.71
CA TYR A 86 10.02 -18.92 21.07
C TYR A 86 8.54 -18.56 20.84
N GLN A 87 8.04 -17.49 21.44
CA GLN A 87 6.71 -16.97 21.15
C GLN A 87 6.84 -15.63 20.43
N LEU A 88 6.30 -15.57 19.20
CA LEU A 88 6.25 -14.36 18.40
C LEU A 88 5.27 -13.36 19.04
N ASN A 89 5.76 -12.20 19.49
CA ASN A 89 4.92 -11.13 20.00
C ASN A 89 4.24 -10.40 18.82
N PHE A 90 3.00 -10.80 18.55
CA PHE A 90 2.19 -10.27 17.46
C PHE A 90 1.96 -8.75 17.50
N LYS A 91 2.10 -8.08 18.65
CA LYS A 91 1.93 -6.62 18.75
C LYS A 91 3.11 -5.85 18.19
N VAL A 92 4.33 -6.38 18.35
CA VAL A 92 5.54 -5.78 17.76
C VAL A 92 5.62 -6.14 16.27
N ALA A 93 5.28 -7.38 15.93
CA ALA A 93 5.22 -7.83 14.54
C ALA A 93 4.21 -7.06 13.69
N SER A 94 3.07 -6.61 14.24
CA SER A 94 2.09 -5.84 13.46
C SER A 94 2.59 -4.46 13.05
N GLY A 95 3.45 -3.81 13.84
CA GLY A 95 4.06 -2.53 13.46
C GLY A 95 5.15 -2.66 12.38
N LEU A 96 5.67 -3.86 12.18
CA LEU A 96 6.70 -4.17 11.18
C LEU A 96 6.12 -4.79 9.89
N LEU A 97 4.89 -5.32 9.95
CA LEU A 97 4.17 -5.91 8.82
C LEU A 97 3.49 -4.85 7.94
N ASP A 98 3.60 -3.58 8.28
CA ASP A 98 3.04 -2.51 7.45
C ASP A 98 3.63 -2.52 6.03
N ILE A 99 2.74 -2.24 5.08
CA ILE A 99 3.09 -2.05 3.67
C ILE A 99 3.61 -0.62 3.52
N LEU A 100 4.83 -0.47 3.01
CA LEU A 100 5.52 0.81 2.93
C LEU A 100 4.89 1.73 1.87
N PRO A 101 5.02 3.06 1.99
CA PRO A 101 4.51 4.02 1.00
C PRO A 101 4.97 3.72 -0.44
N GLU A 102 6.22 3.32 -0.63
CA GLU A 102 6.79 3.01 -1.95
C GLU A 102 6.18 1.73 -2.55
N GLU A 103 5.76 0.78 -1.71
CA GLU A 103 5.07 -0.44 -2.13
C GLU A 103 3.64 -0.12 -2.56
N TRP A 104 2.98 0.80 -1.85
CA TRP A 104 1.68 1.32 -2.26
C TRP A 104 1.73 2.06 -3.61
N GLU A 105 2.79 2.83 -3.87
CA GLU A 105 3.01 3.48 -5.16
C GLU A 105 3.15 2.46 -6.30
N LYS A 106 3.90 1.37 -6.10
CA LYS A 106 4.04 0.28 -7.08
C LYS A 106 2.70 -0.38 -7.43
N LEU A 107 1.78 -0.45 -6.49
CA LEU A 107 0.41 -0.98 -6.69
C LEU A 107 -0.53 0.04 -7.39
N GLY A 108 -0.03 1.24 -7.66
CA GLY A 108 -0.81 2.37 -8.20
C GLY A 108 -1.70 3.04 -7.16
N VAL A 109 -1.42 2.82 -5.88
CA VAL A 109 -2.17 3.30 -4.71
C VAL A 109 -1.31 4.28 -3.90
N GLY A 110 -0.71 5.24 -4.59
CA GLY A 110 0.14 6.25 -3.99
C GLY A 110 0.27 7.42 -4.96
N GLY A 111 -0.17 8.59 -4.52
CA GLY A 111 -0.25 9.79 -5.32
C GLY A 111 -1.54 10.55 -5.07
N ILE A 112 -1.43 11.85 -4.80
CA ILE A 112 -2.54 12.77 -4.94
C ILE A 112 -2.98 12.68 -6.40
N ARG A 113 -4.04 11.92 -6.68
CA ARG A 113 -4.75 12.06 -7.95
C ARG A 113 -5.44 13.41 -7.88
N ALA A 114 -4.78 14.45 -8.40
CA ALA A 114 -5.48 15.64 -8.83
C ALA A 114 -6.40 15.20 -9.97
N VAL A 115 -7.62 14.78 -9.61
CA VAL A 115 -8.71 14.66 -10.58
C VAL A 115 -8.98 16.10 -11.00
N THR A 116 -8.32 16.56 -12.05
CA THR A 116 -8.78 17.73 -12.77
C THR A 116 -10.11 17.31 -13.35
N LEU A 117 -11.20 17.68 -12.67
CA LEU A 117 -12.52 17.67 -13.28
C LEU A 117 -12.38 18.53 -14.53
N GLU A 118 -12.35 17.90 -15.70
CA GLU A 118 -12.44 18.58 -16.98
C GLU A 118 -13.84 19.23 -17.03
N TYR A 119 -13.95 20.41 -16.44
CA TYR A 119 -15.12 21.29 -16.56
C TYR A 119 -15.25 21.87 -17.98
N ASP A 120 -14.41 21.41 -18.92
CA ASP A 120 -14.18 22.05 -20.21
C ASP A 120 -15.43 22.00 -21.11
N ALA A 121 -16.24 20.94 -21.04
CA ALA A 121 -17.44 20.86 -21.87
C ALA A 121 -18.61 21.74 -21.40
N TYR A 122 -18.78 21.97 -20.09
CA TYR A 122 -19.89 22.78 -19.57
C TYR A 122 -19.55 24.27 -19.57
N ALA A 123 -18.31 24.63 -19.22
CA ALA A 123 -17.85 26.02 -19.21
C ALA A 123 -17.69 26.59 -20.63
N ALA A 124 -17.09 25.85 -21.57
CA ALA A 124 -16.88 26.33 -22.93
C ALA A 124 -18.20 26.60 -23.67
N ARG A 125 -19.24 25.78 -23.40
CA ARG A 125 -20.55 25.90 -24.05
C ARG A 125 -21.41 27.04 -23.51
N ARG A 126 -21.22 27.42 -22.24
CA ARG A 126 -22.01 28.47 -21.58
C ARG A 126 -21.38 29.86 -21.66
N TYR A 127 -20.05 29.92 -21.77
CA TYR A 127 -19.31 31.18 -21.76
C TYR A 127 -18.67 31.54 -23.11
N HIS A 128 -18.85 30.76 -24.18
CA HIS A 128 -18.33 31.05 -25.53
C HIS A 128 -16.85 31.47 -25.54
N GLY A 129 -16.00 30.79 -24.76
CA GLY A 129 -14.58 31.13 -24.65
C GLY A 129 -14.26 32.36 -23.78
N MET A 130 -15.25 32.97 -23.12
CA MET A 130 -14.98 33.89 -22.02
C MET A 130 -14.39 33.11 -20.86
N ARG A 131 -13.24 33.61 -20.37
CA ARG A 131 -12.50 33.09 -19.23
C ARG A 131 -12.81 33.96 -18.00
N PRO A 132 -13.93 33.73 -17.28
CA PRO A 132 -14.34 34.57 -16.16
C PRO A 132 -13.30 34.56 -15.02
N ASP A 133 -12.46 33.52 -14.94
CA ASP A 133 -11.29 33.44 -14.06
C ASP A 133 -10.30 34.60 -14.26
N LEU A 134 -10.08 35.04 -15.51
CA LEU A 134 -9.19 36.16 -15.82
C LEU A 134 -9.83 37.52 -15.50
N ASN A 135 -11.16 37.63 -15.49
CA ASN A 135 -11.85 38.86 -15.09
C ASN A 135 -11.74 39.13 -13.59
N PHE A 136 -11.62 38.11 -12.75
CA PHE A 136 -11.38 38.30 -11.31
C PHE A 136 -9.93 38.68 -10.99
N GLN A 137 -8.95 38.22 -11.80
CA GLN A 137 -7.53 38.54 -11.61
C GLN A 137 -7.06 39.82 -12.29
N TYR A 138 -7.62 40.16 -13.47
CA TYR A 138 -7.14 41.25 -14.33
C TYR A 138 -8.26 42.21 -14.79
N GLY A 139 -9.50 41.96 -14.38
CA GLY A 139 -10.62 42.85 -14.69
C GLY A 139 -10.46 44.17 -13.96
N ASN A 140 -10.40 45.27 -14.71
CA ASN A 140 -10.45 46.61 -14.13
C ASN A 140 -11.84 46.81 -13.48
N PRO A 141 -11.93 47.04 -12.15
CA PRO A 141 -13.22 47.20 -11.47
C PRO A 141 -14.03 48.43 -11.94
N ASN A 142 -13.43 49.33 -12.74
CA ASN A 142 -14.11 50.50 -13.31
C ASN A 142 -14.63 50.33 -14.74
N SER A 143 -14.53 49.15 -15.37
CA SER A 143 -15.13 48.93 -16.69
C SER A 143 -16.60 48.55 -16.55
N GLN A 144 -17.42 49.53 -16.16
CA GLN A 144 -18.87 49.45 -16.25
C GLN A 144 -19.28 49.76 -17.70
N TYR A 145 -19.41 48.72 -18.53
CA TYR A 145 -20.21 48.80 -19.74
C TYR A 145 -21.52 48.04 -19.49
N TRP A 146 -22.58 48.79 -19.24
CA TRP A 146 -23.97 48.37 -19.42
C TRP A 146 -24.44 48.92 -20.79
N PRO A 147 -25.43 48.28 -21.44
CA PRO A 147 -25.67 48.38 -22.90
C PRO A 147 -25.91 49.79 -23.43
#